data_AF-A0A356K0D2-F1
#
_entry.id   AF-A0A356K0D2-F1
#
_cell.length_a   1.000
_cell.length_b   1.000
_cell.length_c   1.000
_cell.angle_alpha   90.00
_cell.angle_beta   90.00
_cell.angle_gamma   90.00
#
_symmetry.space_group_name_H-M   'P 1'
#
loop_
_entity.id
_entity.type
_entity.pdbx_description
1 polymer ?
#
loop_
_entity_poly.entity_id
_entity_poly.type
_entity_poly.pdbx_seq_one_letter_code
_entity_poly.pdbx_strand_id
1 'polypeptide(L)'
;MDELINFKRANFFPGLQVGPNYWNRIEDYHFEKEKLYNRLFHGFGVVPNFMDSLHVQAEKTKGGLITFIVGRGLCFDGHGNPLFLNEPQVIVFDAKKYTYPTTVYIVIKYNEVMQDYFQNSENLDMQGYQYKLESAKVEIAQEITEPEVTIELARIALDDSEGAGIVSIKNCDDFCDPGVNALDYRYVPWATKTKKGVSIYLEKLLIELFEYTCRVSNSCYELIPVHSFRNMHTVAMTAKMIVQTSGVCFDDIIHLLTPLFDIDHEVLFELAEFERKSEDKSYKLTTKEAYEEARASMYALGDLIKKYDNKYEEIDKILKKHRAVIDGLKNTIIEKEVNSTDIQFISYNLPRVLLFEDEKYTLVDSIDMASMESVESHRVAFVDSQHPSTSKEAFYYPDGVLVYDTVRRWIGGCMKFHIKNIIKGRKTLIVRRTDIYQGNYSVEVILQDKNKYKINIDGQDS
;
A
#
# COMPACT_ATOMS: atom_id res chain seq x y z
N MET A 1 -17.23 -9.54 32.84
CA MET A 1 -16.94 -10.63 31.89
C MET A 1 -18.03 -11.63 32.13
N ASP A 2 -19.13 -11.50 31.38
CA ASP A 2 -20.30 -12.35 31.57
C ASP A 2 -19.90 -13.82 31.38
N GLU A 3 -20.48 -14.73 32.17
CA GLU A 3 -20.22 -16.17 32.04
C GLU A 3 -20.37 -16.57 30.57
N LEU A 4 -19.30 -17.10 29.99
CA LEU A 4 -19.34 -17.68 28.65
C LEU A 4 -20.40 -18.78 28.65
N ILE A 5 -21.53 -18.52 28.00
CA ILE A 5 -22.65 -19.46 27.90
C ILE A 5 -22.15 -20.68 27.12
N ASN A 6 -22.08 -21.83 27.80
CA ASN A 6 -21.73 -23.09 27.18
C ASN A 6 -22.87 -23.56 26.28
N PHE A 7 -22.62 -23.70 24.97
CA PHE A 7 -23.59 -24.23 24.03
C PHE A 7 -23.84 -25.73 24.26
N LYS A 8 -25.09 -26.09 24.59
CA LYS A 8 -25.52 -27.47 24.82
C LYS A 8 -26.35 -27.98 23.64
N ARG A 9 -25.75 -28.83 22.82
CA ARG A 9 -26.45 -29.51 21.71
C ARG A 9 -27.26 -30.69 22.24
N ALA A 10 -28.46 -30.88 21.69
CA ALA A 10 -29.27 -32.06 21.99
C ALA A 10 -28.57 -33.36 21.60
N ASN A 11 -28.76 -34.39 22.42
CA ASN A 11 -28.32 -35.75 22.18
C ASN A 11 -29.52 -36.69 22.27
N PHE A 12 -29.79 -37.42 21.19
CA PHE A 12 -30.92 -38.33 21.10
C PHE A 12 -30.51 -39.74 21.52
N PHE A 13 -31.27 -40.36 22.42
CA PHE A 13 -31.02 -41.71 22.91
C PHE A 13 -32.33 -42.46 23.20
N PRO A 14 -32.32 -43.81 23.20
CA PRO A 14 -33.51 -44.60 23.54
C PRO A 14 -34.01 -44.29 24.96
N GLY A 15 -35.31 -43.98 25.09
CA GLY A 15 -35.92 -43.62 26.37
C GLY A 15 -35.88 -42.12 26.71
N LEU A 16 -35.38 -41.27 25.81
CA LEU A 16 -35.47 -39.82 25.95
C LEU A 16 -36.94 -39.38 26.01
N GLN A 17 -37.33 -38.74 27.10
CA GLN A 17 -38.62 -38.07 27.22
C GLN A 17 -38.54 -36.68 26.58
N VAL A 18 -39.29 -36.48 25.50
CA VAL A 18 -39.35 -35.20 24.78
C VAL A 18 -40.65 -34.47 25.10
N GLY A 19 -40.55 -33.15 25.28
CA GLY A 19 -41.68 -32.24 25.45
C GLY A 19 -41.35 -30.88 24.84
N PRO A 20 -42.28 -29.91 24.87
CA PRO A 20 -42.10 -28.60 24.23
C PRO A 20 -40.81 -27.88 24.67
N ASN A 21 -40.49 -27.92 25.96
CA ASN A 21 -39.26 -27.32 26.50
C ASN A 21 -37.97 -27.93 25.93
N TYR A 22 -37.99 -29.22 25.57
CA TYR A 22 -36.83 -29.86 24.97
C TYR A 22 -36.61 -29.37 23.53
N TRP A 23 -37.69 -29.26 22.75
CA TRP A 23 -37.65 -28.74 21.39
C TRP A 23 -37.27 -27.26 21.34
N ASN A 24 -37.85 -26.44 22.24
CA ASN A 24 -37.50 -25.02 22.34
C ASN A 24 -36.01 -24.82 22.64
N ARG A 25 -35.43 -25.61 23.56
CA ARG A 25 -34.00 -25.55 23.86
C ARG A 25 -33.10 -25.95 22.69
N ILE A 26 -33.57 -26.83 21.80
CA ILE A 26 -32.84 -27.17 20.57
C ILE A 26 -32.81 -25.95 19.65
N GLU A 27 -33.96 -25.29 19.48
CA GLU A 27 -34.07 -24.10 18.63
C GLU A 27 -33.25 -22.94 19.20
N ASP A 28 -33.36 -22.67 20.50
CA ASP A 28 -32.58 -21.65 21.20
C ASP A 28 -31.07 -21.87 21.00
N TYR A 29 -30.60 -23.13 21.03
CA TYR A 29 -29.20 -23.45 20.77
C TYR A 29 -28.78 -23.04 19.34
N HIS A 30 -29.63 -23.27 18.34
CA HIS A 30 -29.33 -22.91 16.95
C HIS A 30 -29.33 -21.39 16.78
N PHE A 31 -30.35 -20.72 17.29
CA PHE A 31 -30.53 -19.28 17.18
C PHE A 31 -29.42 -18.50 17.91
N GLU A 32 -29.09 -18.86 19.15
CA GLU A 32 -28.01 -18.18 19.90
C GLU A 32 -26.63 -18.40 19.26
N LYS A 33 -26.42 -19.55 18.63
CA LYS A 33 -25.18 -19.84 17.90
C LYS A 33 -25.08 -19.01 16.60
N GLU A 34 -26.20 -18.82 15.91
CA GLU A 34 -26.27 -17.92 14.76
C GLU A 34 -25.98 -16.47 15.16
N LYS A 35 -26.61 -15.95 16.22
CA LYS A 35 -26.33 -14.61 16.75
C LYS A 35 -24.87 -14.42 17.13
N LEU A 36 -24.23 -15.44 17.71
CA LEU A 36 -22.80 -15.40 18.00
C LEU A 36 -21.98 -15.22 16.72
N TYR A 37 -22.28 -15.98 15.67
CA TYR A 37 -21.60 -15.85 14.39
C TYR A 37 -21.81 -14.48 13.74
N ASN A 38 -23.04 -13.97 13.77
CA ASN A 38 -23.35 -12.64 13.24
C ASN A 38 -22.54 -11.55 13.97
N ARG A 39 -22.51 -11.58 15.31
CA ARG A 39 -21.72 -10.64 16.11
C ARG A 39 -20.23 -10.72 15.83
N LEU A 40 -19.68 -11.92 15.68
CA LEU A 40 -18.24 -12.12 15.50
C LEU A 40 -17.75 -11.82 14.08
N PHE A 41 -18.52 -12.20 13.06
CA PHE A 41 -18.05 -12.16 11.67
C PHE A 41 -18.62 -11.00 10.85
N HIS A 42 -19.77 -10.45 11.23
CA HIS A 42 -20.49 -9.45 10.47
C HIS A 42 -20.56 -8.08 11.18
N GLY A 43 -20.43 -8.07 12.50
CA GLY A 43 -20.60 -6.84 13.29
C GLY A 43 -22.06 -6.39 13.31
N PHE A 44 -22.30 -5.09 13.50
CA PHE A 44 -23.64 -4.51 13.57
C PHE A 44 -23.86 -3.49 12.44
N GLY A 45 -25.08 -3.40 11.93
CA GLY A 45 -25.48 -2.43 10.89
C GLY A 45 -26.00 -3.06 9.59
N VAL A 46 -26.17 -2.23 8.57
CA VAL A 46 -26.66 -2.58 7.24
C VAL A 46 -25.63 -3.40 6.47
N VAL A 47 -26.04 -4.52 5.87
CA VAL A 47 -25.17 -5.32 5.01
C VAL A 47 -25.03 -4.63 3.65
N PRO A 48 -23.82 -4.21 3.25
CA PRO A 48 -23.65 -3.48 2.00
C PRO A 48 -23.83 -4.39 0.78
N ASN A 49 -24.40 -3.84 -0.29
CA ASN A 49 -24.60 -4.50 -1.59
C ASN A 49 -25.43 -5.79 -1.51
N PHE A 50 -26.36 -5.88 -0.56
CA PHE A 50 -27.34 -6.96 -0.48
C PHE A 50 -28.73 -6.43 -0.78
N MET A 51 -29.32 -6.89 -1.90
CA MET A 51 -30.56 -6.33 -2.46
C MET A 51 -30.45 -4.81 -2.64
N ASP A 52 -31.39 -4.03 -2.11
CA ASP A 52 -31.40 -2.57 -2.18
C ASP A 52 -30.65 -1.93 -0.99
N SER A 53 -29.93 -2.74 -0.20
CA SER A 53 -29.16 -2.31 0.99
C SER A 53 -29.96 -1.47 1.99
N LEU A 54 -31.25 -1.78 2.16
CA LEU A 54 -32.18 -1.03 3.02
C LEU A 54 -32.19 0.48 2.74
N HIS A 55 -31.87 0.88 1.50
CA HIS A 55 -31.77 2.28 1.13
C HIS A 55 -33.13 2.97 1.28
N VAL A 56 -33.11 4.15 1.90
CA VAL A 56 -34.30 4.97 2.15
C VAL A 56 -34.43 6.02 1.06
N GLN A 57 -35.64 6.18 0.51
CA GLN A 57 -35.95 7.24 -0.44
C GLN A 57 -37.18 8.01 0.01
N ALA A 58 -37.12 9.33 -0.10
CA ALA A 58 -38.25 10.22 0.08
C ALA A 58 -38.99 10.40 -1.26
N GLU A 59 -40.29 10.14 -1.24
CA GLU A 59 -41.19 10.42 -2.35
C GLU A 59 -42.39 11.25 -1.90
N LYS A 60 -43.01 11.93 -2.86
CA LYS A 60 -44.27 12.62 -2.65
C LYS A 60 -45.36 11.91 -3.40
N THR A 61 -46.36 11.43 -2.67
CA THR A 61 -47.55 10.79 -3.28
C THR A 61 -48.34 11.80 -4.11
N LYS A 62 -49.18 11.31 -5.03
CA LYS A 62 -50.10 12.14 -5.83
C LYS A 62 -51.04 13.01 -4.97
N GLY A 63 -51.31 12.59 -3.73
CA GLY A 63 -52.11 13.33 -2.75
C GLY A 63 -51.33 14.37 -1.93
N GLY A 64 -50.04 14.56 -2.21
CA GLY A 64 -49.19 15.55 -1.55
C GLY A 64 -48.57 15.11 -0.22
N LEU A 65 -48.84 13.88 0.24
CA LEU A 65 -48.21 13.32 1.44
C LEU A 65 -46.77 12.91 1.15
N ILE A 66 -45.89 13.19 2.11
CA ILE A 66 -44.48 12.75 2.09
C ILE A 66 -44.43 11.30 2.58
N THR A 67 -43.74 10.46 1.83
CA THR A 67 -43.56 9.04 2.15
C THR A 67 -42.10 8.66 2.07
N PHE A 68 -41.65 7.80 2.98
CA PHE A 68 -40.35 7.16 2.92
C PHE A 68 -40.52 5.72 2.44
N ILE A 69 -39.77 5.36 1.41
CA ILE A 69 -39.70 4.02 0.86
C ILE A 69 -38.37 3.43 1.33
N VAL A 70 -38.44 2.37 2.13
CA VAL A 70 -37.26 1.62 2.55
C VAL A 70 -37.15 0.38 1.66
N GLY A 71 -36.05 0.31 0.90
CA GLY A 71 -35.75 -0.78 -0.01
C GLY A 71 -35.48 -2.10 0.72
N ARG A 72 -35.43 -3.19 -0.02
CA ARG A 72 -35.17 -4.52 0.54
C ARG A 72 -33.73 -4.64 1.01
N GLY A 73 -33.48 -5.52 1.97
CA GLY A 73 -32.12 -5.77 2.43
C GLY A 73 -32.05 -6.48 3.76
N LEU A 74 -30.84 -6.52 4.31
CA LEU A 74 -30.51 -7.20 5.56
C LEU A 74 -29.65 -6.27 6.41
N CYS A 75 -29.95 -6.20 7.69
CA CYS A 75 -29.03 -5.66 8.69
C CYS A 75 -28.95 -6.59 9.90
N PHE A 76 -27.92 -6.39 10.72
CA PHE A 76 -27.77 -7.08 12.01
C PHE A 76 -27.78 -6.05 13.12
N ASP A 77 -28.51 -6.32 14.19
CA ASP A 77 -28.40 -5.52 15.41
C ASP A 77 -27.16 -5.90 16.24
N GLY A 78 -26.89 -5.13 17.29
CA GLY A 78 -25.79 -5.35 18.23
C GLY A 78 -25.89 -6.66 19.04
N HIS A 79 -27.06 -7.30 19.06
CA HIS A 79 -27.23 -8.64 19.62
C HIS A 79 -27.03 -9.76 18.60
N GLY A 80 -26.86 -9.42 17.32
CA GLY A 80 -26.66 -10.36 16.21
C GLY A 80 -27.95 -10.91 15.64
N ASN A 81 -29.12 -10.34 15.97
CA ASN A 81 -30.38 -10.72 15.35
C ASN A 81 -30.37 -10.28 13.88
N PRO A 82 -30.77 -11.15 12.93
CA PRO A 82 -30.94 -10.76 11.54
C PRO A 82 -32.26 -9.99 11.34
N LEU A 83 -32.18 -8.80 10.75
CA LEU A 83 -33.34 -7.99 10.37
C LEU A 83 -33.46 -8.02 8.84
N PHE A 84 -34.22 -8.99 8.33
CA PHE A 84 -34.41 -9.15 6.91
C PHE A 84 -35.71 -8.47 6.45
N LEU A 85 -35.57 -7.49 5.55
CA LEU A 85 -36.69 -6.86 4.89
C LEU A 85 -36.84 -7.43 3.47
N ASN A 86 -37.80 -8.34 3.33
CA ASN A 86 -38.03 -9.10 2.09
C ASN A 86 -38.71 -8.27 0.99
N GLU A 87 -39.59 -7.34 1.37
CA GLU A 87 -40.34 -6.45 0.49
C GLU A 87 -40.17 -4.98 0.94
N PRO A 88 -40.16 -4.01 0.01
CA PRO A 88 -40.03 -2.60 0.39
C PRO A 88 -41.15 -2.14 1.33
N GLN A 89 -40.81 -1.36 2.35
CA GLN A 89 -41.80 -0.77 3.27
C GLN A 89 -42.00 0.71 2.98
N VAL A 90 -43.26 1.13 2.93
CA VAL A 90 -43.65 2.53 2.74
C VAL A 90 -44.17 3.09 4.06
N ILE A 91 -43.56 4.18 4.53
CA ILE A 91 -43.95 4.88 5.74
C ILE A 91 -44.44 6.27 5.38
N VAL A 92 -45.65 6.63 5.83
CA VAL A 92 -46.19 7.97 5.66
C VAL A 92 -45.64 8.89 6.74
N PHE A 93 -45.01 9.99 6.31
CA PHE A 93 -44.50 11.02 7.21
C PHE A 93 -45.55 12.11 7.43
N ASP A 94 -45.91 12.33 8.69
CA ASP A 94 -46.81 13.41 9.10
C ASP A 94 -46.02 14.49 9.84
N ALA A 95 -45.65 15.53 9.09
CA ALA A 95 -44.91 16.69 9.57
C ALA A 95 -45.60 17.40 10.75
N LYS A 96 -46.94 17.33 10.87
CA LYS A 96 -47.67 18.06 11.92
C LYS A 96 -47.48 17.47 13.31
N LYS A 97 -46.92 16.26 13.42
CA LYS A 97 -46.67 15.57 14.70
C LYS A 97 -45.41 16.07 15.43
N TYR A 98 -44.63 16.94 14.80
CA TYR A 98 -43.32 17.35 15.30
C TYR A 98 -43.30 18.85 15.63
N THR A 99 -42.50 19.22 16.63
CA THR A 99 -42.19 20.62 16.96
C THR A 99 -40.80 20.94 16.42
N TYR A 100 -40.68 22.02 15.66
CA TYR A 100 -39.45 22.42 14.96
C TYR A 100 -38.62 23.43 15.78
N PRO A 101 -37.28 23.45 15.64
CA PRO A 101 -36.45 22.50 14.88
C PRO A 101 -36.27 21.18 15.62
N THR A 102 -36.26 20.05 14.91
CA THR A 102 -36.03 18.72 15.52
C THR A 102 -35.40 17.74 14.53
N THR A 103 -34.82 16.66 15.03
CA THR A 103 -34.29 15.57 14.19
C THR A 103 -35.18 14.35 14.31
N VAL A 104 -35.51 13.74 13.17
CA VAL A 104 -36.21 12.45 13.13
C VAL A 104 -35.33 11.41 12.48
N TYR A 105 -35.49 10.17 12.92
CA TYR A 105 -34.73 9.01 12.49
C TYR A 105 -35.66 8.02 11.83
N ILE A 106 -35.24 7.46 10.71
CA ILE A 106 -35.87 6.31 10.09
C ILE A 106 -35.06 5.11 10.56
N VAL A 107 -35.72 4.24 11.33
CA VAL A 107 -35.05 3.13 12.02
C VAL A 107 -35.69 1.79 11.66
N ILE A 108 -34.91 0.72 11.76
CA ILE A 108 -35.39 -0.65 11.63
C ILE A 108 -35.06 -1.44 12.90
N LYS A 109 -36.02 -2.23 13.38
CA LYS A 109 -35.94 -3.02 14.62
C LYS A 109 -36.38 -4.45 14.40
N TYR A 110 -35.75 -5.37 15.13
CA TYR A 110 -36.15 -6.77 15.15
C TYR A 110 -37.55 -6.88 15.78
N ASN A 111 -38.41 -7.65 15.15
CA ASN A 111 -39.78 -7.82 15.59
C ASN A 111 -40.20 -9.29 15.45
N GLU A 112 -40.51 -9.92 16.57
CA GLU A 112 -40.99 -11.29 16.63
C GLU A 112 -42.48 -11.28 17.01
N VAL A 113 -43.32 -11.88 16.17
CA VAL A 113 -44.77 -11.93 16.40
C VAL A 113 -45.23 -13.37 16.46
N MET A 114 -45.94 -13.72 17.53
CA MET A 114 -46.59 -15.02 17.64
C MET A 114 -47.77 -15.10 16.68
N GLN A 115 -47.82 -16.15 15.85
CA GLN A 115 -48.82 -16.35 14.79
C GLN A 115 -49.50 -17.71 14.90
N ASP A 116 -50.66 -17.82 14.23
CA ASP A 116 -51.51 -19.01 14.18
C ASP A 116 -51.86 -19.56 15.55
N TYR A 117 -52.71 -18.82 16.27
CA TYR A 117 -53.21 -19.26 17.56
C TYR A 117 -54.14 -20.45 17.39
N PHE A 118 -53.72 -21.60 17.91
CA PHE A 118 -54.56 -22.78 18.02
C PHE A 118 -55.37 -22.72 19.31
N GLN A 119 -56.69 -22.71 19.16
CA GLN A 119 -57.63 -22.74 20.28
C GLN A 119 -58.16 -24.17 20.49
N ASN A 120 -58.02 -24.68 21.71
CA ASN A 120 -58.59 -25.96 22.11
C ASN A 120 -59.79 -25.72 23.04
N SER A 121 -60.98 -26.12 22.60
CA SER A 121 -62.23 -25.91 23.35
C SER A 121 -62.39 -26.85 24.54
N GLU A 122 -61.69 -27.99 24.55
CA GLU A 122 -61.82 -29.02 25.59
C GLU A 122 -60.76 -28.86 26.70
N ASN A 123 -59.60 -28.30 26.37
CA ASN A 123 -58.53 -28.07 27.34
C ASN A 123 -57.82 -26.73 27.09
N LEU A 124 -58.07 -25.76 27.98
CA LEU A 124 -57.49 -24.42 27.95
C LEU A 124 -55.97 -24.39 28.19
N ASP A 125 -55.36 -25.49 28.66
CA ASP A 125 -53.90 -25.59 28.82
C ASP A 125 -53.20 -26.09 27.54
N MET A 126 -53.98 -26.54 26.54
CA MET A 126 -53.49 -27.08 25.26
C MET A 126 -53.80 -26.15 24.08
N GLN A 127 -53.71 -24.85 24.32
CA GLN A 127 -53.85 -23.79 23.31
C GLN A 127 -52.58 -22.95 23.29
N GLY A 128 -52.31 -22.29 22.16
CA GLY A 128 -51.12 -21.48 22.00
C GLY A 128 -50.83 -21.16 20.54
N TYR A 129 -49.82 -20.32 20.33
CA TYR A 129 -49.36 -19.95 19.00
C TYR A 129 -48.47 -21.04 18.41
N GLN A 130 -48.69 -21.35 17.14
CA GLN A 130 -47.96 -22.41 16.46
C GLN A 130 -46.63 -21.91 15.87
N TYR A 131 -46.53 -20.62 15.55
CA TYR A 131 -45.35 -20.05 14.91
C TYR A 131 -44.90 -18.75 15.58
N LYS A 132 -43.61 -18.47 15.44
CA LYS A 132 -42.99 -17.18 15.70
C LYS A 132 -42.56 -16.62 14.34
N LEU A 133 -43.19 -15.54 13.90
CA LEU A 133 -42.75 -14.83 12.70
C LEU A 133 -41.65 -13.85 13.09
N GLU A 134 -40.44 -14.15 12.65
CA GLU A 134 -39.31 -13.22 12.70
C GLU A 134 -39.44 -12.22 11.55
N SER A 135 -39.44 -10.93 11.88
CA SER A 135 -39.67 -9.83 10.94
C SER A 135 -38.83 -8.62 11.31
N ALA A 136 -38.73 -7.68 10.37
CA ALA A 136 -38.17 -6.37 10.63
C ALA A 136 -39.26 -5.30 10.55
N LYS A 137 -39.30 -4.41 11.54
CA LYS A 137 -40.25 -3.30 11.59
C LYS A 137 -39.50 -2.00 11.34
N VAL A 138 -39.89 -1.27 10.30
CA VAL A 138 -39.39 0.08 10.03
C VAL A 138 -40.33 1.11 10.65
N GLU A 139 -39.80 2.10 11.34
CA GLU A 139 -40.58 3.17 11.97
C GLU A 139 -39.81 4.51 11.98
N ILE A 140 -40.53 5.60 12.25
CA ILE A 140 -39.95 6.93 12.43
C ILE A 140 -39.87 7.20 13.94
N ALA A 141 -38.69 7.52 14.42
CA ALA A 141 -38.42 7.82 15.82
C ALA A 141 -37.92 9.27 15.99
N GLN A 142 -38.25 9.92 17.10
CA GLN A 142 -37.68 11.22 17.49
C GLN A 142 -36.37 11.07 18.29
N GLU A 143 -36.17 9.90 18.89
CA GLU A 143 -35.01 9.57 19.70
C GLU A 143 -34.71 8.07 19.55
N ILE A 144 -33.43 7.71 19.56
CA ILE A 144 -32.98 6.32 19.57
C ILE A 144 -32.63 5.98 21.03
N THR A 145 -33.54 5.29 21.72
CA THR A 145 -33.37 4.93 23.13
C THR A 145 -32.47 3.72 23.33
N GLU A 146 -32.43 2.79 22.37
CA GLU A 146 -31.70 1.52 22.45
C GLU A 146 -30.82 1.34 21.21
N PRO A 147 -29.62 1.95 21.18
CA PRO A 147 -28.76 1.98 19.99
C PRO A 147 -28.20 0.59 19.61
N GLU A 148 -28.19 -0.35 20.55
CA GLU A 148 -27.74 -1.73 20.27
C GLU A 148 -28.77 -2.55 19.49
N VAL A 149 -30.07 -2.27 19.61
CA VAL A 149 -31.14 -3.05 18.93
C VAL A 149 -31.86 -2.26 17.84
N THR A 150 -31.57 -0.97 17.73
CA THR A 150 -32.19 -0.05 16.77
C THR A 150 -31.18 0.39 15.74
N ILE A 151 -31.38 0.00 14.49
CA ILE A 151 -30.50 0.38 13.39
C ILE A 151 -31.06 1.62 12.69
N GLU A 152 -30.28 2.70 12.66
CA GLU A 152 -30.59 3.90 11.90
C GLU A 152 -30.36 3.66 10.40
N LEU A 153 -31.36 3.98 9.58
CA LEU A 153 -31.29 3.87 8.11
C LEU A 153 -31.15 5.23 7.42
N ALA A 154 -31.64 6.29 8.07
CA ALA A 154 -31.42 7.68 7.71
C ALA A 154 -31.87 8.57 8.88
N ARG A 155 -31.40 9.82 8.90
CA ARG A 155 -31.96 10.87 9.74
C ARG A 155 -32.33 12.09 8.90
N ILE A 156 -33.19 12.94 9.43
CA ILE A 156 -33.61 14.18 8.79
C ILE A 156 -33.61 15.28 9.84
N ALA A 157 -32.82 16.33 9.59
CA ALA A 157 -32.91 17.57 10.35
C ALA A 157 -34.11 18.37 9.82
N LEU A 158 -35.20 18.38 10.59
CA LEU A 158 -36.44 19.07 10.22
C LEU A 158 -36.40 20.51 10.73
N ASP A 159 -36.62 21.43 9.80
CA ASP A 159 -36.71 22.86 10.10
C ASP A 159 -37.83 23.52 9.30
N ASP A 160 -38.55 24.44 9.94
CA ASP A 160 -39.65 25.23 9.36
C ASP A 160 -39.53 26.69 9.82
N SER A 161 -38.33 27.25 9.71
CA SER A 161 -38.04 28.64 10.07
C SER A 161 -38.91 29.66 9.32
N GLU A 162 -39.45 29.28 8.15
CA GLU A 162 -40.33 30.11 7.31
C GLU A 162 -41.81 30.01 7.69
N GLY A 163 -42.20 29.04 8.53
CA GLY A 163 -43.58 28.84 9.00
C GLY A 163 -44.56 28.38 7.92
N ALA A 164 -44.06 27.86 6.80
CA ALA A 164 -44.86 27.37 5.68
C ALA A 164 -45.21 25.88 5.79
N GLY A 165 -44.62 25.18 6.76
CA GLY A 165 -44.68 23.74 6.91
C GLY A 165 -43.75 23.01 5.94
N ILE A 166 -43.38 21.78 6.31
CA ILE A 166 -42.51 20.94 5.47
C ILE A 166 -43.33 20.32 4.33
N VAL A 167 -43.05 20.76 3.10
CA VAL A 167 -43.79 20.35 1.88
C VAL A 167 -43.14 19.17 1.14
N SER A 168 -41.85 18.93 1.37
CA SER A 168 -41.07 17.85 0.77
C SER A 168 -39.81 17.57 1.59
N ILE A 169 -39.37 16.31 1.57
CA ILE A 169 -38.03 15.91 1.98
C ILE A 169 -37.21 15.57 0.73
N LYS A 170 -35.98 16.06 0.65
CA LYS A 170 -35.09 15.79 -0.48
C LYS A 170 -34.33 14.48 -0.29
N ASN A 171 -34.20 13.70 -1.36
CA ASN A 171 -33.16 12.69 -1.45
C ASN A 171 -31.84 13.43 -1.67
N CYS A 172 -30.90 13.29 -0.73
CA CYS A 172 -29.63 14.00 -0.84
C CYS A 172 -28.55 13.11 -1.48
N ASP A 173 -27.94 13.64 -2.52
CA ASP A 173 -26.77 13.04 -3.16
C ASP A 173 -25.45 13.67 -2.65
N ASP A 174 -25.52 14.78 -1.91
CA ASP A 174 -24.36 15.42 -1.28
C ASP A 174 -24.12 14.82 0.11
N PHE A 175 -23.08 13.98 0.20
CA PHE A 175 -22.69 13.34 1.44
C PHE A 175 -22.12 14.32 2.47
N CYS A 176 -21.49 15.42 2.05
CA CYS A 176 -20.77 16.31 2.97
C CYS A 176 -21.71 17.27 3.68
N ASP A 177 -22.68 17.82 2.95
CA ASP A 177 -23.68 18.75 3.48
C ASP A 177 -25.10 18.40 2.99
N PRO A 178 -25.80 17.50 3.70
CA PRO A 178 -27.13 17.12 3.28
C PRO A 178 -28.16 18.26 3.39
N GLY A 179 -27.89 19.28 4.21
CA GLY A 179 -28.80 20.39 4.49
C GLY A 179 -30.03 20.01 5.33
N VAL A 180 -30.89 21.01 5.60
CA VAL A 180 -32.17 20.81 6.30
C VAL A 180 -33.22 20.20 5.38
N ASN A 181 -34.18 19.46 5.95
CA ASN A 181 -35.28 18.79 5.24
C ASN A 181 -34.80 17.85 4.12
N ALA A 182 -33.68 17.18 4.33
CA ALA A 182 -33.10 16.19 3.43
C ALA A 182 -32.70 14.92 4.19
N LEU A 183 -32.64 13.79 3.48
CA LEU A 183 -32.15 12.54 4.04
C LEU A 183 -30.63 12.61 4.24
N ASP A 184 -30.18 12.34 5.46
CA ASP A 184 -28.78 12.22 5.84
C ASP A 184 -28.45 10.76 6.17
N TYR A 185 -27.51 10.18 5.43
CA TYR A 185 -27.08 8.78 5.54
C TYR A 185 -25.73 8.62 6.25
N ARG A 186 -25.07 9.71 6.66
CA ARG A 186 -23.69 9.67 7.18
C ARG A 186 -23.53 8.82 8.44
N TYR A 187 -24.61 8.61 9.18
CA TYR A 187 -24.62 7.95 10.47
C TYR A 187 -25.21 6.54 10.44
N VAL A 188 -25.57 6.05 9.25
CA VAL A 188 -26.03 4.67 9.07
C VAL A 188 -24.89 3.73 9.47
N PRO A 189 -25.08 2.84 10.46
CA PRO A 189 -24.07 1.84 10.77
C PRO A 189 -24.04 0.78 9.67
N TRP A 190 -22.85 0.41 9.24
CA TRP A 190 -22.63 -0.60 8.20
C TRP A 190 -21.98 -1.84 8.79
N ALA A 191 -22.61 -2.99 8.57
CA ALA A 191 -22.02 -4.28 8.90
C ALA A 191 -20.87 -4.59 7.94
N THR A 192 -19.86 -5.30 8.44
CA THR A 192 -18.73 -5.74 7.62
C THR A 192 -19.07 -7.06 6.95
N LYS A 193 -18.96 -7.12 5.62
CA LYS A 193 -19.01 -8.41 4.93
C LYS A 193 -17.69 -9.14 5.17
N THR A 194 -17.74 -10.35 5.72
CA THR A 194 -16.54 -11.18 5.88
C THR A 194 -15.95 -11.45 4.49
N LYS A 195 -14.79 -10.85 4.21
CA LYS A 195 -14.07 -11.06 2.95
C LYS A 195 -13.12 -12.24 3.08
N LYS A 196 -12.65 -12.78 1.95
CA LYS A 196 -11.64 -13.84 1.94
C LYS A 196 -10.36 -13.33 2.62
N GLY A 197 -9.92 -14.03 3.66
CA GLY A 197 -8.64 -13.75 4.31
C GLY A 197 -7.48 -14.02 3.37
N VAL A 198 -6.34 -13.39 3.65
CA VAL A 198 -5.08 -13.64 2.93
C VAL A 198 -4.30 -14.71 3.68
N SER A 199 -3.80 -15.70 2.93
CA SER A 199 -2.92 -16.74 3.48
C SER A 199 -1.60 -16.13 3.97
N ILE A 200 -1.09 -16.60 5.10
CA ILE A 200 0.20 -16.15 5.66
C ILE A 200 1.37 -16.30 4.66
N TYR A 201 1.29 -17.27 3.75
CA TYR A 201 2.29 -17.46 2.69
C TYR A 201 2.22 -16.36 1.63
N LEU A 202 1.01 -15.95 1.25
CA LEU A 202 0.79 -14.87 0.29
C LEU A 202 1.15 -13.52 0.89
N GLU A 203 0.80 -13.30 2.16
CA GLU A 203 1.19 -12.11 2.92
C GLU A 203 2.72 -11.95 2.96
N LYS A 204 3.44 -13.03 3.31
CA LYS A 204 4.90 -13.03 3.32
C LYS A 204 5.48 -12.75 1.93
N LEU A 205 4.93 -13.35 0.88
CA LEU A 205 5.37 -13.10 -0.50
C LEU A 205 5.19 -11.63 -0.90
N LEU A 206 4.07 -11.01 -0.55
CA LEU A 206 3.81 -9.58 -0.81
C LEU A 206 4.83 -8.69 -0.10
N ILE A 207 5.08 -8.95 1.19
CA ILE A 207 6.06 -8.18 1.98
C ILE A 207 7.45 -8.28 1.36
N GLU A 208 7.90 -9.49 1.01
CA GLU A 208 9.21 -9.72 0.39
C GLU A 208 9.33 -9.03 -0.97
N LEU A 209 8.27 -9.08 -1.79
CA LEU A 209 8.23 -8.44 -3.09
C LEU A 209 8.31 -6.91 -2.97
N PHE A 210 7.50 -6.30 -2.11
CA PHE A 210 7.50 -4.85 -1.93
C PHE A 210 8.81 -4.34 -1.34
N GLU A 211 9.39 -5.07 -0.39
CA GLU A 211 10.72 -4.76 0.14
C GLU A 211 11.81 -4.88 -0.93
N TYR A 212 11.71 -5.88 -1.81
CA TYR A 212 12.61 -5.99 -2.96
C TYR A 212 12.45 -4.81 -3.92
N THR A 213 11.22 -4.42 -4.28
CA THR A 213 10.94 -3.24 -5.10
C THR A 213 11.54 -1.98 -4.49
N CYS A 214 11.35 -1.74 -3.18
CA CYS A 214 11.94 -0.59 -2.49
C CYS A 214 13.47 -0.54 -2.60
N ARG A 215 14.15 -1.69 -2.44
CA ARG A 215 15.62 -1.77 -2.52
C ARG A 215 16.14 -1.52 -3.93
N VAL A 216 15.52 -2.13 -4.94
CA VAL A 216 15.90 -1.93 -6.34
C VAL A 216 15.67 -0.50 -6.75
N SER A 217 14.49 0.06 -6.51
CA SER A 217 14.17 1.46 -6.82
C SER A 217 15.17 2.44 -6.20
N ASN A 218 15.52 2.28 -4.93
CA ASN A 218 16.49 3.18 -4.28
C ASN A 218 17.89 3.06 -4.90
N SER A 219 18.33 1.83 -5.18
CA SER A 219 19.61 1.57 -5.84
C SER A 219 19.65 2.17 -7.25
N CYS A 220 18.55 2.05 -8.00
CA CYS A 220 18.40 2.63 -9.32
C CYS A 220 18.40 4.16 -9.30
N TYR A 221 17.73 4.77 -8.32
CA TYR A 221 17.70 6.23 -8.15
C TYR A 221 19.08 6.83 -7.84
N GLU A 222 19.90 6.13 -7.06
CA GLU A 222 21.28 6.55 -6.78
C GLU A 222 22.16 6.58 -8.04
N LEU A 223 21.87 5.71 -9.00
CA LEU A 223 22.59 5.59 -10.27
C LEU A 223 22.06 6.56 -11.32
N ILE A 224 20.74 6.61 -11.48
CA ILE A 224 20.03 7.40 -12.47
C ILE A 224 18.95 8.20 -11.73
N PRO A 225 19.08 9.54 -11.60
CA PRO A 225 18.22 10.35 -10.75
C PRO A 225 16.85 10.65 -11.40
N VAL A 226 16.16 9.61 -11.87
CA VAL A 226 14.81 9.66 -12.41
C VAL A 226 13.80 9.70 -11.26
N HIS A 227 12.94 10.72 -11.24
CA HIS A 227 12.02 10.95 -10.12
C HIS A 227 11.05 9.78 -9.88
N SER A 228 10.62 9.10 -10.95
CA SER A 228 9.74 7.93 -10.84
C SER A 228 10.30 6.79 -10.00
N PHE A 229 11.63 6.64 -9.88
CA PHE A 229 12.18 5.65 -8.96
C PHE A 229 11.81 5.98 -7.50
N ARG A 230 11.86 7.25 -7.07
CA ARG A 230 11.41 7.62 -5.71
C ARG A 230 9.93 7.37 -5.48
N ASN A 231 9.10 7.62 -6.49
CA ASN A 231 7.67 7.32 -6.43
C ASN A 231 7.45 5.81 -6.29
N MET A 232 8.18 4.98 -7.05
CA MET A 232 8.13 3.52 -6.95
C MET A 232 8.49 3.03 -5.54
N HIS A 233 9.52 3.61 -4.91
CA HIS A 233 9.87 3.31 -3.52
C HIS A 233 8.70 3.61 -2.57
N THR A 234 8.09 4.78 -2.73
CA THR A 234 7.00 5.28 -1.87
C THR A 234 5.75 4.42 -1.99
N VAL A 235 5.35 4.07 -3.22
CA VAL A 235 4.20 3.19 -3.50
C VAL A 235 4.43 1.81 -2.90
N ALA A 236 5.59 1.19 -3.15
CA ALA A 236 5.91 -0.12 -2.60
C ALA A 236 5.97 -0.13 -1.06
N MET A 237 6.54 0.92 -0.46
CA MET A 237 6.61 1.04 1.00
C MET A 237 5.21 1.18 1.62
N THR A 238 4.34 1.98 0.98
CA THR A 238 2.95 2.16 1.41
C THR A 238 2.18 0.84 1.31
N ALA A 239 2.31 0.12 0.18
CA ALA A 239 1.67 -1.19 0.00
C ALA A 239 2.11 -2.20 1.07
N LYS A 240 3.41 -2.23 1.40
CA LYS A 240 3.94 -3.06 2.50
C LYS A 240 3.35 -2.66 3.86
N MET A 241 3.25 -1.36 4.18
CA MET A 241 2.64 -0.90 5.44
C MET A 241 1.17 -1.32 5.58
N ILE A 242 0.40 -1.24 4.49
CA ILE A 242 -1.02 -1.63 4.48
C ILE A 242 -1.15 -3.14 4.75
N VAL A 243 -0.35 -3.97 4.05
CA VAL A 243 -0.33 -5.42 4.28
C VAL A 243 -0.01 -5.77 5.73
N GLN A 244 0.93 -5.05 6.37
CA GLN A 244 1.40 -5.36 7.71
C GLN A 244 0.52 -4.80 8.86
N THR A 245 -0.22 -3.71 8.64
CA THR A 245 -0.89 -2.99 9.75
C THR A 245 -2.41 -3.05 9.70
N SER A 246 -3.04 -2.78 8.54
CA SER A 246 -4.50 -2.72 8.44
C SER A 246 -5.13 -4.09 8.17
N GLY A 247 -4.33 -5.04 7.70
CA GLY A 247 -4.83 -6.27 7.10
C GLY A 247 -5.43 -5.98 5.72
N VAL A 248 -5.22 -6.89 4.78
CA VAL A 248 -5.74 -6.79 3.41
C VAL A 248 -6.56 -8.04 3.17
N CYS A 249 -7.73 -7.91 2.55
CA CYS A 249 -8.49 -9.07 2.13
C CYS A 249 -8.06 -9.50 0.73
N PHE A 250 -8.26 -10.76 0.38
CA PHE A 250 -7.81 -11.30 -0.91
C PHE A 250 -8.34 -10.49 -2.10
N ASP A 251 -9.60 -10.07 -2.05
CA ASP A 251 -10.24 -9.28 -3.10
C ASP A 251 -9.62 -7.86 -3.23
N ASP A 252 -8.97 -7.37 -2.17
CA ASP A 252 -8.35 -6.05 -2.14
C ASP A 252 -6.89 -6.05 -2.63
N ILE A 253 -6.25 -7.22 -2.77
CA ILE A 253 -4.84 -7.34 -3.20
C ILE A 253 -4.64 -6.68 -4.58
N ILE A 254 -5.57 -6.87 -5.51
CA ILE A 254 -5.43 -6.30 -6.86
C ILE A 254 -5.36 -4.76 -6.82
N HIS A 255 -6.06 -4.13 -5.88
CA HIS A 255 -6.04 -2.67 -5.70
C HIS A 255 -4.70 -2.16 -5.16
N LEU A 256 -3.89 -3.01 -4.53
CA LEU A 256 -2.51 -2.69 -4.15
C LEU A 256 -1.53 -2.82 -5.34
N LEU A 257 -1.85 -3.66 -6.32
CA LEU A 257 -0.98 -3.94 -7.46
C LEU A 257 -1.18 -2.95 -8.61
N THR A 258 -2.37 -2.38 -8.77
CA THR A 258 -2.63 -1.38 -9.82
C THR A 258 -1.69 -0.16 -9.74
N PRO A 259 -1.50 0.50 -8.56
CA PRO A 259 -0.58 1.62 -8.46
C PRO A 259 0.89 1.24 -8.73
N LEU A 260 1.27 -0.01 -8.44
CA LEU A 260 2.60 -0.53 -8.75
C LEU A 260 2.80 -0.70 -10.26
N PHE A 261 1.78 -1.18 -10.96
CA PHE A 261 1.80 -1.25 -12.43
C PHE A 261 1.93 0.14 -13.07
N ASP A 262 1.18 1.12 -12.57
CA ASP A 262 1.23 2.49 -13.10
C ASP A 262 2.63 3.10 -12.95
N ILE A 263 3.27 2.91 -11.79
CA ILE A 263 4.60 3.45 -11.55
C ILE A 263 5.71 2.68 -12.28
N ASP A 264 5.55 1.37 -12.48
CA ASP A 264 6.46 0.56 -13.32
C ASP A 264 6.50 1.10 -14.76
N HIS A 265 5.33 1.42 -15.32
CA HIS A 265 5.21 2.01 -16.65
C HIS A 265 5.87 3.40 -16.71
N GLU A 266 5.62 4.25 -15.71
CA GLU A 266 6.21 5.60 -15.62
C GLU A 266 7.75 5.54 -15.55
N VAL A 267 8.31 4.66 -14.70
CA VAL A 267 9.75 4.45 -14.56
C VAL A 267 10.39 4.06 -15.90
N LEU A 268 9.82 3.08 -16.60
CA LEU A 268 10.37 2.64 -17.89
C LEU A 268 10.34 3.76 -18.94
N PHE A 269 9.25 4.52 -18.98
CA PHE A 269 9.11 5.64 -19.91
C PHE A 269 10.10 6.77 -19.61
N GLU A 270 10.19 7.22 -18.35
CA GLU A 270 11.14 8.26 -17.93
C GLU A 270 12.58 7.81 -18.12
N LEU A 271 12.90 6.53 -17.88
CA LEU A 271 14.23 5.99 -18.11
C LEU A 271 14.63 6.06 -19.60
N ALA A 272 13.72 5.72 -20.52
CA ALA A 272 13.96 5.83 -21.95
C ALA A 272 14.08 7.30 -22.41
N GLU A 273 13.30 8.20 -21.83
CA GLU A 273 13.41 9.64 -22.12
C GLU A 273 14.72 10.22 -21.59
N PHE A 274 15.14 9.82 -20.39
CA PHE A 274 16.41 10.19 -19.79
C PHE A 274 17.59 9.77 -20.67
N GLU A 275 17.59 8.52 -21.15
CA GLU A 275 18.63 8.03 -22.07
C GLU A 275 18.65 8.81 -23.40
N ARG A 276 17.50 9.18 -23.95
CA ARG A 276 17.42 9.98 -25.19
C ARG A 276 17.94 11.41 -25.01
N LYS A 277 17.71 12.03 -23.85
CA LYS A 277 18.09 13.42 -23.54
C LYS A 277 19.53 13.57 -23.06
N SER A 278 20.13 12.50 -22.56
CA SER A 278 21.53 12.51 -22.11
C SER A 278 22.45 12.80 -23.32
N GLU A 279 22.96 14.03 -23.42
CA GLU A 279 23.74 14.53 -24.56
C GLU A 279 25.09 13.81 -24.76
N ASP A 280 25.52 13.00 -23.78
CA ASP A 280 26.79 12.30 -23.80
C ASP A 280 26.67 10.94 -24.52
N LYS A 281 26.74 10.98 -25.86
CA LYS A 281 26.67 9.80 -26.75
C LYS A 281 27.77 8.75 -26.53
N SER A 282 28.72 9.00 -25.63
CA SER A 282 29.85 8.12 -25.35
C SER A 282 29.50 6.95 -24.44
N TYR A 283 28.42 7.04 -23.62
CA TYR A 283 28.05 5.98 -22.68
C TYR A 283 26.53 5.75 -22.59
N LYS A 284 26.09 4.53 -22.91
CA LYS A 284 24.73 4.09 -22.58
C LYS A 284 24.68 3.71 -21.10
N LEU A 285 23.74 4.28 -20.36
CA LEU A 285 23.51 3.96 -18.95
C LEU A 285 22.59 2.74 -18.76
N THR A 286 21.99 2.27 -19.86
CA THR A 286 21.05 1.16 -19.87
C THR A 286 21.49 0.07 -20.85
N THR A 287 21.15 -1.20 -20.56
CA THR A 287 21.23 -2.28 -21.55
C THR A 287 19.92 -2.38 -22.34
N LYS A 288 20.00 -2.28 -23.66
CA LYS A 288 18.81 -2.37 -24.54
C LYS A 288 18.05 -3.69 -24.36
N GLU A 289 18.76 -4.80 -24.18
CA GLU A 289 18.14 -6.13 -24.02
C GLU A 289 17.31 -6.23 -22.73
N ALA A 290 17.91 -5.91 -21.57
CA ALA A 290 17.17 -5.97 -20.30
C ALA A 290 16.04 -4.93 -20.22
N TYR A 291 16.19 -3.76 -20.87
CA TYR A 291 15.12 -2.78 -20.97
C TYR A 291 13.91 -3.32 -21.74
N GLU A 292 14.13 -3.95 -22.90
CA GLU A 292 13.04 -4.55 -23.68
C GLU A 292 12.40 -5.74 -22.96
N GLU A 293 13.16 -6.51 -22.19
CA GLU A 293 12.64 -7.59 -21.33
C GLU A 293 11.75 -7.03 -20.20
N ALA A 294 12.20 -5.98 -19.52
CA ALA A 294 11.43 -5.30 -18.48
C ALA A 294 10.11 -4.74 -19.04
N ARG A 295 10.19 -4.10 -20.21
CA ARG A 295 9.05 -3.54 -20.93
C ARG A 295 8.06 -4.61 -21.39
N ALA A 296 8.54 -5.72 -21.93
CA ALA A 296 7.68 -6.85 -22.31
C ALA A 296 6.97 -7.45 -21.09
N SER A 297 7.68 -7.59 -19.97
CA SER A 297 7.11 -8.04 -18.70
C SER A 297 6.05 -7.09 -18.16
N MET A 298 6.25 -5.78 -18.30
CA MET A 298 5.26 -4.78 -17.91
C MET A 298 3.99 -4.90 -18.75
N TYR A 299 4.09 -5.09 -20.07
CA TYR A 299 2.88 -5.23 -20.91
C TYR A 299 2.10 -6.49 -20.54
N ALA A 300 2.80 -7.59 -20.29
CA ALA A 300 2.19 -8.82 -19.79
C ALA A 300 1.53 -8.63 -18.41
N LEU A 301 2.13 -7.84 -17.51
CA LEU A 301 1.56 -7.49 -16.22
C LEU A 301 0.23 -6.74 -16.38
N GLY A 302 0.18 -5.73 -17.25
CA GLY A 302 -1.04 -4.96 -17.53
C GLY A 302 -2.17 -5.83 -18.09
N ASP A 303 -1.86 -6.81 -18.95
CA ASP A 303 -2.84 -7.76 -19.48
C ASP A 303 -3.40 -8.70 -18.41
N LEU A 304 -2.56 -9.14 -17.46
CA LEU A 304 -3.00 -9.98 -16.35
C LEU A 304 -3.91 -9.21 -15.38
N ILE A 305 -3.56 -7.96 -15.05
CA ILE A 305 -4.38 -7.09 -14.19
C ILE A 305 -5.77 -6.87 -14.80
N LYS A 306 -5.84 -6.60 -16.12
CA LYS A 306 -7.12 -6.38 -16.83
C LYS A 306 -8.01 -7.63 -16.90
N LYS A 307 -7.42 -8.82 -16.95
CA LYS A 307 -8.13 -10.11 -17.07
C LYS A 307 -8.40 -10.79 -15.74
N TYR A 308 -8.03 -10.16 -14.63
CA TYR A 308 -8.14 -10.74 -13.29
C TYR A 308 -9.60 -11.08 -12.95
N ASP A 309 -9.83 -12.33 -12.51
CA ASP A 309 -11.15 -12.90 -12.25
C ASP A 309 -11.34 -13.40 -10.80
N ASN A 310 -10.63 -12.78 -9.84
CA ASN A 310 -10.70 -13.11 -8.41
C ASN A 310 -10.20 -14.53 -8.04
N LYS A 311 -9.21 -15.06 -8.78
CA LYS A 311 -8.56 -16.34 -8.53
C LYS A 311 -7.13 -16.20 -7.99
N TYR A 312 -6.73 -17.11 -7.10
CA TYR A 312 -5.40 -17.12 -6.47
C TYR A 312 -4.27 -17.34 -7.48
N GLU A 313 -4.51 -18.21 -8.46
CA GLU A 313 -3.53 -18.55 -9.50
C GLU A 313 -3.18 -17.33 -10.37
N GLU A 314 -4.13 -16.43 -10.57
CA GLU A 314 -3.90 -15.20 -11.34
C GLU A 314 -3.11 -14.17 -10.52
N ILE A 315 -3.37 -14.04 -9.21
CA ILE A 315 -2.54 -13.20 -8.31
C ILE A 315 -1.08 -13.67 -8.34
N ASP A 316 -0.82 -14.97 -8.23
CA ASP A 316 0.56 -15.49 -8.30
C ASP A 316 1.25 -15.14 -9.63
N LYS A 317 0.54 -15.23 -10.76
CA LYS A 317 1.05 -14.80 -12.06
C LYS A 317 1.34 -13.30 -12.11
N ILE A 318 0.45 -12.47 -11.58
CA ILE A 318 0.62 -11.01 -11.52
C ILE A 318 1.85 -10.66 -10.69
N LEU A 319 2.00 -11.24 -9.49
CA LEU A 319 3.15 -11.01 -8.60
C LEU A 319 4.47 -11.45 -9.24
N LYS A 320 4.48 -12.62 -9.91
CA LYS A 320 5.65 -13.09 -10.67
C LYS A 320 6.01 -12.15 -11.81
N LYS A 321 5.02 -11.57 -12.49
CA LYS A 321 5.27 -10.61 -13.57
C LYS A 321 5.74 -9.26 -13.07
N HIS A 322 5.19 -8.76 -11.96
CA HIS A 322 5.73 -7.60 -11.26
C HIS A 322 7.21 -7.81 -10.91
N ARG A 323 7.53 -8.96 -10.30
CA ARG A 323 8.92 -9.31 -9.98
C ARG A 323 9.83 -9.30 -11.20
N ALA A 324 9.37 -9.83 -12.33
CA ALA A 324 10.13 -9.82 -13.58
C ALA A 324 10.40 -8.40 -14.11
N VAL A 325 9.47 -7.46 -13.93
CA VAL A 325 9.70 -6.04 -14.26
C VAL A 325 10.81 -5.47 -13.38
N ILE A 326 10.74 -5.70 -12.07
CA ILE A 326 11.75 -5.20 -11.12
C ILE A 326 13.12 -5.83 -11.37
N ASP A 327 13.19 -7.13 -11.67
CA ASP A 327 14.43 -7.81 -12.07
C ASP A 327 14.99 -7.21 -13.37
N GLY A 328 14.13 -6.96 -14.36
CA GLY A 328 14.50 -6.28 -15.60
C GLY A 328 15.04 -4.87 -15.37
N LEU A 329 14.42 -4.07 -14.51
CA LEU A 329 14.90 -2.73 -14.14
C LEU A 329 16.26 -2.79 -13.44
N LYS A 330 16.45 -3.74 -12.53
CA LYS A 330 17.75 -3.96 -11.86
C LYS A 330 18.84 -4.30 -12.88
N ASN A 331 18.56 -5.17 -13.83
CA ASN A 331 19.50 -5.59 -14.86
C ASN A 331 19.71 -4.52 -15.94
N THR A 332 18.74 -3.62 -16.13
CA THR A 332 18.81 -2.55 -17.12
C THR A 332 19.91 -1.57 -16.80
N ILE A 333 20.12 -1.25 -15.53
CA ILE A 333 21.14 -0.27 -15.15
C ILE A 333 22.51 -0.94 -15.13
N ILE A 334 23.43 -0.44 -15.96
CA ILE A 334 24.78 -0.98 -16.07
C ILE A 334 25.56 -0.66 -14.79
N GLU A 335 25.74 -1.65 -13.92
CA GLU A 335 26.85 -1.65 -12.97
C GLU A 335 28.12 -1.92 -13.76
N LYS A 336 29.03 -0.94 -13.86
CA LYS A 336 30.28 -1.14 -14.60
C LYS A 336 31.21 -2.00 -13.75
N GLU A 337 31.34 -3.26 -14.12
CA GLU A 337 32.40 -4.14 -13.63
C GLU A 337 33.74 -3.64 -14.17
N VAL A 338 34.67 -3.37 -13.25
CA VAL A 338 36.00 -2.88 -13.59
C VAL A 338 37.00 -3.72 -12.83
N ASN A 339 37.82 -4.46 -13.56
CA ASN A 339 38.88 -5.27 -12.95
C ASN A 339 40.14 -4.43 -12.71
N SER A 340 41.04 -4.93 -11.85
CA SER A 340 42.32 -4.29 -11.55
C SER A 340 43.17 -4.01 -12.79
N THR A 341 43.07 -4.85 -13.82
CA THR A 341 43.71 -4.62 -15.13
C THR A 341 43.07 -3.45 -15.85
N ASP A 342 41.75 -3.33 -15.85
CA ASP A 342 41.03 -2.31 -16.63
C ASP A 342 41.30 -0.90 -16.10
N ILE A 343 41.40 -0.73 -14.77
CA ILE A 343 41.74 0.57 -14.15
C ILE A 343 43.06 1.14 -14.71
N GLN A 344 44.00 0.28 -15.11
CA GLN A 344 45.29 0.71 -15.65
C GLN A 344 45.19 1.32 -17.06
N PHE A 345 44.20 0.91 -17.85
CA PHE A 345 44.07 1.31 -19.27
C PHE A 345 42.94 2.32 -19.53
N ILE A 346 42.19 2.74 -18.51
CA ILE A 346 41.02 3.64 -18.66
C ILE A 346 41.42 5.11 -18.79
N SER A 347 41.09 5.73 -19.93
CA SER A 347 41.23 7.18 -20.18
C SER A 347 40.06 8.03 -19.66
N TYR A 348 38.87 7.46 -19.49
CA TYR A 348 37.67 8.20 -19.07
C TYR A 348 37.56 8.35 -17.55
N ASN A 349 36.60 9.16 -17.08
CA ASN A 349 36.33 9.34 -15.65
C ASN A 349 35.71 8.09 -15.04
N LEU A 350 36.18 7.68 -13.87
CA LEU A 350 35.62 6.51 -13.17
C LEU A 350 34.11 6.71 -12.93
N PRO A 351 33.29 5.66 -13.13
CA PRO A 351 31.85 5.75 -12.92
C PRO A 351 31.53 6.03 -11.46
N ARG A 352 30.36 6.64 -11.23
CA ARG A 352 29.88 6.94 -9.87
C ARG A 352 29.69 5.67 -9.02
N VAL A 353 29.39 4.53 -9.65
CA VAL A 353 29.31 3.24 -8.96
C VAL A 353 30.20 2.24 -9.71
N LEU A 354 31.06 1.59 -8.94
CA LEU A 354 32.10 0.70 -9.40
C LEU A 354 31.87 -0.68 -8.77
N LEU A 355 31.77 -1.73 -9.59
CA LEU A 355 31.87 -3.10 -9.11
C LEU A 355 33.33 -3.53 -9.26
N PHE A 356 34.01 -3.78 -8.12
CA PHE A 356 35.44 -4.09 -8.06
C PHE A 356 35.65 -5.29 -7.14
N GLU A 357 36.26 -6.37 -7.67
CA GLU A 357 36.54 -7.62 -6.94
C GLU A 357 35.30 -8.15 -6.17
N ASP A 358 34.17 -8.27 -6.88
CA ASP A 358 32.86 -8.71 -6.36
C ASP A 358 32.18 -7.79 -5.34
N GLU A 359 32.73 -6.59 -5.09
CA GLU A 359 32.17 -5.61 -4.16
C GLU A 359 31.75 -4.31 -4.85
N LYS A 360 30.58 -3.79 -4.46
CA LYS A 360 30.00 -2.56 -5.01
C LYS A 360 30.46 -1.34 -4.21
N TYR A 361 31.11 -0.40 -4.89
CA TYR A 361 31.60 0.86 -4.35
C TYR A 361 30.86 2.04 -4.99
N THR A 362 30.49 3.03 -4.19
CA THR A 362 29.93 4.31 -4.68
C THR A 362 30.98 5.40 -4.48
N LEU A 363 31.21 6.21 -5.51
CA LEU A 363 32.07 7.39 -5.46
C LEU A 363 31.48 8.41 -4.48
N VAL A 364 32.24 8.71 -3.42
CA VAL A 364 31.84 9.64 -2.35
C VAL A 364 32.68 10.92 -2.31
N ASP A 365 33.86 10.90 -2.91
CA ASP A 365 34.80 12.02 -2.93
C ASP A 365 35.75 11.93 -4.12
N SER A 366 36.24 13.08 -4.60
CA SER A 366 37.22 13.17 -5.69
C SER A 366 38.14 14.38 -5.49
N ILE A 367 39.45 14.16 -5.64
CA ILE A 367 40.46 15.22 -5.56
C ILE A 367 40.95 15.53 -6.97
N ASP A 368 40.48 16.66 -7.50
CA ASP A 368 41.06 17.24 -8.71
C ASP A 368 42.27 18.10 -8.35
N MET A 369 43.44 17.74 -8.89
CA MET A 369 44.71 18.45 -8.66
C MET A 369 44.89 19.67 -9.57
N ALA A 370 44.07 19.81 -10.63
CA ALA A 370 44.06 20.99 -11.49
C ALA A 370 43.25 22.15 -10.86
N SER A 371 42.25 21.82 -10.04
CA SER A 371 41.40 22.81 -9.34
C SER A 371 42.01 23.25 -8.01
N MET A 372 42.32 24.55 -7.90
CA MET A 372 42.84 25.15 -6.65
C MET A 372 41.83 25.04 -5.50
N GLU A 373 40.54 25.18 -5.80
CA GLU A 373 39.46 25.01 -4.82
C GLU A 373 39.42 23.56 -4.27
N SER A 374 39.55 22.58 -5.15
CA SER A 374 39.61 21.16 -4.76
C SER A 374 40.82 20.90 -3.86
N VAL A 375 42.02 21.35 -4.25
CA VAL A 375 43.28 21.18 -3.49
C VAL A 375 43.19 21.81 -2.10
N GLU A 376 42.69 23.03 -1.98
CA GLU A 376 42.52 23.72 -0.69
C GLU A 376 41.47 23.02 0.18
N SER A 377 40.34 22.65 -0.41
CA SER A 377 39.23 22.04 0.32
C SER A 377 39.59 20.66 0.89
N HIS A 378 40.50 19.92 0.25
CA HIS A 378 41.03 18.63 0.72
C HIS A 378 42.32 18.78 1.53
N ARG A 379 42.76 20.01 1.81
CA ARG A 379 43.99 20.32 2.58
C ARG A 379 45.21 19.57 2.04
N VAL A 380 45.33 19.52 0.71
CA VAL A 380 46.44 18.81 0.07
C VAL A 380 47.74 19.58 0.36
N ALA A 381 48.72 18.89 0.94
CA ALA A 381 50.01 19.46 1.29
C ALA A 381 51.15 18.50 0.91
N PHE A 382 52.25 19.05 0.40
CA PHE A 382 53.47 18.32 0.12
C PHE A 382 54.53 18.72 1.16
N VAL A 383 55.02 17.75 1.92
CA VAL A 383 55.98 17.95 3.04
C VAL A 383 57.33 17.35 2.64
N ASP A 384 58.41 18.07 2.89
CA ASP A 384 59.80 17.67 2.57
C ASP A 384 60.06 17.35 1.08
N SER A 385 59.23 17.91 0.19
CA SER A 385 59.38 17.79 -1.27
C SER A 385 60.11 18.99 -1.86
N GLN A 386 60.99 18.77 -2.85
CA GLN A 386 61.61 19.85 -3.62
C GLN A 386 60.61 20.49 -4.60
N HIS A 387 60.82 21.78 -4.89
CA HIS A 387 59.90 22.67 -5.61
C HIS A 387 59.55 22.13 -7.01
N PRO A 388 58.28 22.27 -7.48
CA PRO A 388 57.88 21.60 -8.70
C PRO A 388 58.30 22.36 -9.94
N SER A 389 58.89 21.64 -10.91
CA SER A 389 58.87 22.09 -12.29
C SER A 389 57.44 21.95 -12.82
N THR A 390 56.97 22.98 -13.53
CA THR A 390 55.67 22.95 -14.22
C THR A 390 55.90 22.99 -15.72
N SER A 391 55.42 21.99 -16.44
CA SER A 391 55.50 21.91 -17.90
C SER A 391 54.12 21.62 -18.49
N LYS A 392 53.88 22.06 -19.73
CA LYS A 392 52.71 21.64 -20.51
C LYS A 392 53.18 20.55 -21.45
N GLU A 393 52.64 19.36 -21.28
CA GLU A 393 53.05 18.17 -22.03
C GLU A 393 51.83 17.47 -22.60
N ALA A 394 52.05 16.70 -23.65
CA ALA A 394 51.03 15.90 -24.30
C ALA A 394 51.37 14.42 -24.07
N PHE A 395 50.43 13.68 -23.48
CA PHE A 395 50.57 12.26 -23.16
C PHE A 395 49.53 11.44 -23.90
N TYR A 396 49.83 10.16 -24.07
CA TYR A 396 48.87 9.18 -24.51
C TYR A 396 48.49 8.30 -23.33
N TYR A 397 47.20 8.15 -23.08
CA TYR A 397 46.74 7.03 -22.26
C TYR A 397 47.09 5.70 -22.95
N PRO A 398 47.19 4.60 -22.20
CA PRO A 398 47.44 3.27 -22.77
C PRO A 398 46.43 2.80 -23.83
N ASP A 399 45.23 3.40 -23.87
CA ASP A 399 44.21 3.16 -24.89
C ASP A 399 44.35 4.05 -26.15
N GLY A 400 45.41 4.86 -26.23
CA GLY A 400 45.73 5.72 -27.37
C GLY A 400 45.08 7.10 -27.35
N VAL A 401 44.33 7.46 -26.29
CA VAL A 401 43.73 8.79 -26.16
C VAL A 401 44.80 9.82 -25.81
N LEU A 402 44.92 10.86 -26.65
CA LEU A 402 45.82 11.99 -26.44
C LEU A 402 45.25 12.97 -25.41
N VAL A 403 46.06 13.32 -24.41
CA VAL A 403 45.74 14.31 -23.37
C VAL A 403 46.79 15.40 -23.35
N TYR A 404 46.34 16.65 -23.30
CA TYR A 404 47.18 17.80 -23.03
C TYR A 404 46.99 18.20 -21.57
N ASP A 405 48.04 18.13 -20.76
CA ASP A 405 47.93 18.46 -19.33
C ASP A 405 49.12 19.31 -18.83
N THR A 406 48.92 19.94 -17.69
CA THR A 406 49.94 20.68 -16.96
C THR A 406 50.59 19.75 -15.93
N VAL A 407 51.77 19.26 -16.27
CA VAL A 407 52.55 18.38 -15.40
C VAL A 407 53.21 19.20 -14.31
N ARG A 408 52.99 18.79 -13.06
CA ARG A 408 53.72 19.28 -11.90
C ARG A 408 54.54 18.13 -11.33
N ARG A 409 55.85 18.31 -11.27
CA ARG A 409 56.77 17.26 -10.80
C ARG A 409 57.27 17.59 -9.40
N TRP A 410 56.95 16.77 -8.42
CA TRP A 410 57.52 16.87 -7.07
C TRP A 410 58.62 15.82 -6.88
N ILE A 411 59.72 16.18 -6.20
CA ILE A 411 60.85 15.27 -5.95
C ILE A 411 61.01 15.08 -4.44
N GLY A 412 60.88 13.84 -3.98
CA GLY A 412 61.00 13.46 -2.57
C GLY A 412 59.82 13.91 -1.70
N GLY A 413 59.89 13.58 -0.41
CA GLY A 413 58.89 13.96 0.59
C GLY A 413 57.64 13.09 0.63
N CYS A 414 56.55 13.64 1.18
CA CYS A 414 55.25 12.97 1.29
C CYS A 414 54.09 13.90 0.93
N MET A 415 53.02 13.33 0.37
CA MET A 415 51.76 14.03 0.08
C MET A 415 50.73 13.69 1.16
N LYS A 416 50.13 14.71 1.77
CA LYS A 416 49.05 14.59 2.76
C LYS A 416 47.77 15.20 2.20
N PHE A 417 46.64 14.55 2.41
CA PHE A 417 45.32 15.03 1.98
C PHE A 417 44.22 14.48 2.90
N HIS A 418 43.07 15.15 2.93
CA HIS A 418 41.89 14.76 3.70
C HIS A 418 40.80 14.30 2.73
N ILE A 419 40.19 13.16 3.03
CA ILE A 419 39.05 12.62 2.29
C ILE A 419 37.77 13.00 3.03
N LYS A 420 36.72 13.37 2.29
CA LYS A 420 35.41 13.80 2.79
C LYS A 420 34.35 12.72 2.57
N ASN A 421 33.18 12.93 3.20
CA ASN A 421 31.98 12.10 3.01
C ASN A 421 32.15 10.59 3.32
N ILE A 422 33.16 10.24 4.13
CA ILE A 422 33.39 8.85 4.56
C ILE A 422 32.53 8.52 5.78
N ILE A 423 31.80 7.39 5.70
CA ILE A 423 31.04 6.83 6.82
C ILE A 423 31.91 5.83 7.56
N LYS A 424 32.09 6.04 8.87
CA LYS A 424 32.88 5.15 9.74
C LYS A 424 32.36 3.71 9.68
N GLY A 425 33.26 2.75 9.47
CA GLY A 425 32.95 1.32 9.46
C GLY A 425 32.58 0.74 8.09
N ARG A 426 32.45 1.57 7.05
CA ARG A 426 32.27 1.07 5.67
C ARG A 426 33.63 0.81 5.01
N LYS A 427 33.68 -0.24 4.18
CA LYS A 427 34.84 -0.51 3.31
C LYS A 427 35.05 0.70 2.38
N THR A 428 36.30 1.08 2.17
CA THR A 428 36.67 2.27 1.39
C THR A 428 37.76 1.88 0.40
N LEU A 429 37.53 2.14 -0.88
CA LEU A 429 38.49 1.96 -1.97
C LEU A 429 39.00 3.34 -2.39
N ILE A 430 40.33 3.51 -2.46
CA ILE A 430 40.97 4.72 -2.97
C ILE A 430 41.67 4.34 -4.28
N VAL A 431 41.22 4.93 -5.37
CA VAL A 431 41.86 4.78 -6.68
C VAL A 431 42.66 6.03 -6.99
N ARG A 432 43.98 5.88 -7.11
CA ARG A 432 44.88 6.93 -7.57
C ARG A 432 45.47 6.54 -8.91
N ARG A 433 45.19 7.34 -9.94
CA ARG A 433 45.88 7.25 -11.24
C ARG A 433 47.15 8.09 -11.17
N THR A 434 48.28 7.51 -11.58
CA THR A 434 49.56 8.21 -11.61
C THR A 434 50.33 7.78 -12.84
N ASP A 435 51.00 8.72 -13.47
CA ASP A 435 52.00 8.45 -14.49
C ASP A 435 53.32 7.98 -13.82
N ILE A 436 54.09 7.11 -14.49
CA ILE A 436 55.30 6.46 -13.95
C ILE A 436 56.43 6.48 -14.99
N TYR A 437 57.28 7.51 -14.95
CA TYR A 437 58.47 7.59 -15.80
C TYR A 437 59.47 6.44 -15.58
N GLN A 438 59.75 6.08 -14.32
CA GLN A 438 60.59 4.94 -13.95
C GLN A 438 60.09 4.35 -12.62
N GLY A 439 59.60 3.12 -12.65
CA GLY A 439 59.12 2.38 -11.49
C GLY A 439 60.25 1.70 -10.71
N ASN A 440 59.90 0.64 -9.96
CA ASN A 440 60.75 -0.05 -8.98
C ASN A 440 60.98 0.73 -7.68
N TYR A 441 59.97 1.47 -7.24
CA TYR A 441 59.96 2.11 -5.93
C TYR A 441 58.71 1.72 -5.14
N SER A 442 58.80 1.83 -3.82
CA SER A 442 57.66 1.56 -2.93
C SER A 442 57.19 2.83 -2.26
N VAL A 443 55.88 3.04 -2.24
CA VAL A 443 55.22 4.15 -1.54
C VAL A 443 54.59 3.60 -0.26
N GLU A 444 54.87 4.26 0.87
CA GLU A 444 54.17 4.00 2.13
C GLU A 444 52.92 4.89 2.19
N VAL A 445 51.75 4.28 2.38
CA VAL A 445 50.47 4.97 2.57
C VAL A 445 50.07 4.83 4.02
N ILE A 446 49.93 5.97 4.70
CA ILE A 446 49.58 6.03 6.12
C ILE A 446 48.19 6.64 6.27
N LEU A 447 47.26 5.88 6.86
CA LEU A 447 45.91 6.35 7.19
C LEU A 447 45.80 6.61 8.69
N GLN A 448 45.49 7.86 9.06
CA GLN A 448 45.28 8.33 10.45
C GLN A 448 46.43 7.98 11.40
N ASP A 449 47.67 8.02 10.93
CA ASP A 449 48.90 7.72 11.69
C ASP A 449 48.92 6.32 12.36
N LYS A 450 48.06 5.41 11.91
CA LYS A 450 47.88 4.08 12.52
C LYS A 450 48.04 2.95 11.52
N ASN A 451 47.34 3.04 10.39
CA ASN A 451 47.35 1.97 9.39
C ASN A 451 48.39 2.29 8.33
N LYS A 452 49.39 1.41 8.19
CA LYS A 452 50.48 1.54 7.22
C LYS A 452 50.30 0.48 6.13
N TYR A 453 50.22 0.94 4.90
CA TYR A 453 50.18 0.09 3.71
C TYR A 453 51.42 0.36 2.87
N LYS A 454 51.98 -0.69 2.27
CA LYS A 454 53.09 -0.55 1.32
C LYS A 454 52.59 -0.90 -0.07
N ILE A 455 52.71 0.05 -0.99
CA ILE A 455 52.35 -0.12 -2.40
C ILE A 455 53.64 -0.15 -3.20
N ASN A 456 53.88 -1.23 -3.94
CA ASN A 456 54.98 -1.31 -4.89
C ASN A 456 54.51 -0.74 -6.22
N ILE A 457 55.30 0.16 -6.80
CA ILE A 457 55.03 0.75 -8.11
C ILE A 457 56.06 0.17 -9.08
N ASP A 458 55.59 -0.79 -9.88
CA ASP A 458 56.38 -1.50 -10.88
C ASP A 458 56.04 -0.96 -12.28
N GLY A 459 57.01 -1.00 -13.21
CA GLY A 459 56.82 -0.53 -14.60
C GLY A 459 57.85 0.53 -15.02
N GLN A 460 57.94 0.79 -16.31
CA GLN A 460 58.78 1.84 -16.87
C GLN A 460 58.05 2.40 -18.08
N ASP A 461 57.81 3.70 -18.10
CA ASP A 461 57.27 4.38 -19.28
C ASP A 461 58.40 4.48 -20.32
N SER A 462 58.14 3.97 -21.53
CA SER A 462 59.14 3.78 -22.59
C SER A 462 59.09 4.86 -23.64
#